data_AF-A0A443RZ82-F1
#
_entry.id   AF-A0A443RZ82-F1
#
_cell.length_a   1.000
_cell.length_b   1.000
_cell.length_c   1.000
_cell.angle_alpha   90.00
_cell.angle_beta   90.00
_cell.angle_gamma   90.00
#
_symmetry.space_group_name_H-M   'P 1'
#
loop_
_entity.id
_entity.type
_entity.pdbx_description
1 polymer ?
#
loop_
_entity_poly.entity_id
_entity_poly.type
_entity_poly.pdbx_seq_one_letter_code
_entity_poly.pdbx_strand_id
1 'polypeptide(L)'
;RTNCNADGRNCETGDCNAMKCVGAGVKDVSLAEMTLDGGKNGGDDIYDISAVDAYHLPISIRPENGQKIGQQFGFPKEYDCITTECKFDFRNNCPDRLKKWKNGKVISCLSACTAIDDDYFCCRKQYNTPQTCQAQRNDLVKYFKDRCPQMYSYAFDDKKSTFACKGFKGTKYTVTFCP
;
A
#
# COMPACT_ATOMS: atom_id res chain seq x y z
N ARG A 1 10.07 -4.01 7.12
CA ARG A 1 11.55 -3.94 7.23
C ARG A 1 12.11 -5.34 7.27
N THR A 2 13.17 -5.63 6.51
CA THR A 2 13.79 -6.97 6.51
C THR A 2 15.31 -6.90 6.53
N ASN A 3 15.95 -7.92 7.10
CA ASN A 3 17.41 -8.11 7.13
C ASN A 3 18.17 -6.88 7.65
N CYS A 4 17.76 -6.39 8.82
CA CYS A 4 18.42 -5.29 9.53
C CYS A 4 19.57 -5.82 10.41
N ASN A 5 20.49 -4.94 10.79
CA ASN A 5 21.43 -5.23 11.86
C ASN A 5 20.74 -5.22 13.25
N ALA A 6 21.49 -5.56 14.30
CA ALA A 6 20.97 -5.65 15.67
C ALA A 6 20.36 -4.34 16.20
N ASP A 7 20.83 -3.19 15.70
CA ASP A 7 20.32 -1.86 16.07
C ASP A 7 19.08 -1.45 15.26
N GLY A 8 18.54 -2.36 14.44
CA GLY A 8 17.40 -2.07 13.55
C GLY A 8 17.74 -1.08 12.43
N ARG A 9 19.03 -0.94 12.10
CA ARG A 9 19.56 -0.10 11.02
C ARG A 9 20.08 -0.96 9.86
N ASN A 10 20.44 -0.30 8.75
CA ASN A 10 21.02 -0.94 7.58
C ASN A 10 20.17 -2.10 7.06
N CYS A 11 18.84 -1.97 7.13
CA CYS A 11 17.91 -2.96 6.60
C CYS A 11 18.06 -3.08 5.08
N GLU A 12 17.94 -4.29 4.53
CA GLU A 12 17.90 -4.48 3.06
C GLU A 12 16.68 -3.78 2.45
N THR A 13 15.55 -3.78 3.16
CA THR A 13 14.33 -3.06 2.80
C THR A 13 13.68 -2.32 3.96
N GLY A 14 13.12 -1.16 3.68
CA GLY A 14 12.37 -0.31 4.59
C GLY A 14 13.22 0.39 5.64
N ASP A 15 14.52 0.52 5.41
CA ASP A 15 15.41 1.13 6.40
C ASP A 15 14.94 2.54 6.76
N CYS A 16 14.97 2.85 8.05
CA CYS A 16 14.62 4.16 8.59
C CYS A 16 15.74 4.72 9.49
N ASN A 17 16.96 4.17 9.34
CA ASN A 17 18.15 4.53 10.11
C ASN A 17 18.05 4.40 11.64
N ALA A 18 17.07 3.65 12.16
CA ALA A 18 16.90 3.42 13.60
C ALA A 18 16.00 2.22 13.92
N MET A 19 16.17 1.61 15.09
CA MET A 19 15.18 0.64 15.61
C MET A 19 13.79 1.25 15.76
N LYS A 20 13.72 2.47 16.30
CA LYS A 20 12.50 3.29 16.43
C LYS A 20 12.52 4.35 15.33
N CYS A 21 11.76 4.12 14.26
CA CYS A 21 11.66 5.07 13.15
C CYS A 21 11.00 6.37 13.59
N VAL A 22 11.49 7.51 13.07
CA VAL A 22 10.80 8.80 13.13
C VAL A 22 10.42 9.16 11.69
N GLY A 23 9.15 8.99 11.35
CA GLY A 23 8.66 9.13 9.98
C GLY A 23 8.85 7.88 9.11
N ALA A 24 8.67 8.06 7.80
CA ALA A 24 8.75 6.99 6.81
C ALA A 24 10.20 6.52 6.59
N GLY A 25 10.35 5.24 6.23
CA GLY A 25 11.63 4.68 5.79
C GLY A 25 11.85 4.84 4.28
N VAL A 26 12.83 4.10 3.76
CA VAL A 26 13.07 3.98 2.31
C VAL A 26 11.82 3.40 1.62
N LYS A 27 11.49 3.96 0.45
CA LYS A 27 10.31 3.65 -0.37
C LYS A 27 10.43 2.34 -1.16
N ASP A 28 10.85 1.27 -0.49
CA ASP A 28 11.03 -0.05 -1.10
C ASP A 28 10.24 -1.13 -0.37
N VAL A 29 9.14 -0.74 0.26
CA VAL A 29 8.28 -1.59 1.07
C VAL A 29 6.81 -1.46 0.71
N SER A 30 6.10 -2.60 0.82
CA SER A 30 4.65 -2.64 0.97
C SER A 30 4.22 -1.84 2.19
N LEU A 31 3.15 -1.07 2.08
CA LEU A 31 2.59 -0.25 3.15
C LEU A 31 1.25 -0.79 3.63
N ALA A 32 1.00 -0.62 4.92
CA ALA A 32 -0.33 -0.64 5.52
C ALA A 32 -0.58 0.78 6.01
N GLU A 33 -1.58 1.44 5.43
CA GLU A 33 -1.88 2.85 5.67
C GLU A 33 -3.23 2.94 6.38
N MET A 34 -3.30 3.82 7.40
CA MET A 34 -4.49 3.98 8.21
C MET A 34 -4.65 5.43 8.64
N THR A 35 -5.85 5.97 8.47
CA THR A 35 -6.29 7.23 9.04
C THR A 35 -7.42 6.92 10.01
N LEU A 36 -7.15 7.04 11.31
CA LEU A 36 -8.12 6.77 12.36
C LEU A 36 -8.98 8.02 12.62
N ASP A 37 -10.29 7.84 12.75
CA ASP A 37 -11.26 8.91 13.07
C ASP A 37 -11.13 10.17 12.18
N GLY A 38 -10.72 9.97 10.93
CA GLY A 38 -10.31 11.05 10.03
C GLY A 38 -10.89 10.95 8.62
N GLY A 39 -11.82 10.02 8.39
CA GLY A 39 -12.49 9.87 7.11
C GLY A 39 -13.26 11.12 6.67
N LYS A 40 -13.79 11.11 5.44
CA LYS A 40 -14.36 12.30 4.75
C LYS A 40 -15.40 13.12 5.54
N ASN A 41 -15.97 12.58 6.61
CA ASN A 41 -16.93 13.26 7.50
C ASN A 41 -16.54 13.26 8.99
N GLY A 42 -15.27 12.98 9.33
CA GLY A 42 -14.72 13.14 10.69
C GLY A 42 -15.22 12.12 11.73
N GLY A 43 -15.38 10.85 11.33
CA GLY A 43 -15.83 9.79 12.25
C GLY A 43 -15.59 8.36 11.77
N ASP A 44 -14.92 8.18 10.62
CA ASP A 44 -14.64 6.87 10.05
C ASP A 44 -13.14 6.63 10.03
N ASP A 45 -12.75 5.39 10.25
CA ASP A 45 -11.40 4.93 10.00
C ASP A 45 -11.28 4.56 8.52
N ILE A 46 -10.24 5.08 7.86
CA ILE A 46 -9.87 4.70 6.50
C ILE A 46 -8.60 3.87 6.56
N TYR A 47 -8.53 2.79 5.80
CA TYR A 47 -7.36 1.94 5.75
C TYR A 47 -7.18 1.30 4.38
N ASP A 48 -5.94 0.95 4.08
CA ASP A 48 -5.56 0.31 2.84
C ASP A 48 -4.18 -0.36 2.92
N ILE A 49 -3.90 -1.22 1.95
CA ILE A 49 -2.55 -1.72 1.70
C ILE A 49 -2.08 -1.18 0.35
N SER A 50 -0.79 -0.89 0.25
CA SER A 50 -0.28 -0.07 -0.85
C SER A 50 1.06 -0.54 -1.37
N ALA A 51 1.15 -0.61 -2.71
CA ALA A 51 2.36 -0.82 -3.49
C ALA A 51 2.77 0.47 -4.23
N VAL A 52 2.23 1.63 -3.84
CA VAL A 52 2.54 2.92 -4.50
C VAL A 52 4.03 3.26 -4.39
N ASP A 53 4.66 2.91 -3.26
CA ASP A 53 6.10 3.00 -3.10
C ASP A 53 6.77 1.73 -3.65
N ALA A 54 6.44 0.55 -3.12
CA ALA A 54 6.91 -0.74 -3.64
C ALA A 54 6.17 -1.91 -2.98
N TYR A 55 6.56 -3.13 -3.34
CA TYR A 55 6.21 -4.36 -2.63
C TYR A 55 7.47 -5.10 -2.14
N HIS A 56 7.50 -5.50 -0.87
CA HIS A 56 8.60 -6.32 -0.32
C HIS A 56 8.15 -7.59 0.41
N LEU A 57 6.95 -7.57 0.97
CA LEU A 57 6.34 -8.66 1.72
C LEU A 57 4.83 -8.70 1.48
N PRO A 58 4.20 -9.89 1.51
CA PRO A 58 2.76 -9.99 1.50
C PRO A 58 2.22 -9.35 2.78
N ILE A 59 1.06 -8.69 2.68
CA ILE A 59 0.52 -7.89 3.77
C ILE A 59 -1.02 -7.92 3.76
N SER A 60 -1.62 -7.86 4.95
CA SER A 60 -3.05 -7.65 5.13
C SER A 60 -3.36 -6.71 6.27
N ILE A 61 -4.55 -6.10 6.22
CA ILE A 61 -5.17 -5.39 7.34
C ILE A 61 -6.54 -6.03 7.58
N ARG A 62 -6.76 -6.50 8.81
CA ARG A 62 -8.04 -7.03 9.27
C ARG A 62 -8.61 -6.17 10.39
N PRO A 63 -9.78 -5.53 10.19
CA PRO A 63 -10.53 -4.93 11.30
C PRO A 63 -11.03 -6.00 12.26
N GLU A 64 -10.90 -5.77 13.56
CA GLU A 64 -11.45 -6.60 14.63
C GLU A 64 -12.49 -5.81 15.41
N ASN A 65 -13.68 -6.41 15.58
CA ASN A 65 -14.85 -5.75 16.15
C ASN A 65 -15.27 -4.46 15.42
N GLY A 66 -14.81 -4.28 14.17
CA GLY A 66 -15.18 -3.13 13.35
C GLY A 66 -16.66 -3.15 13.00
N GLN A 67 -17.24 -1.95 12.92
CA GLN A 67 -18.62 -1.77 12.48
C GLN A 67 -18.64 -1.22 11.07
N LYS A 68 -19.54 -1.77 10.26
CA LYS A 68 -19.83 -1.25 8.93
C LYS A 68 -20.39 0.16 9.01
N ILE A 69 -19.96 1.00 8.08
CA ILE A 69 -20.50 2.35 7.87
C ILE A 69 -21.86 2.24 7.17
N GLY A 70 -22.07 1.19 6.37
CA GLY A 70 -23.28 0.99 5.56
C GLY A 70 -23.21 1.77 4.25
N GLN A 71 -24.35 1.91 3.56
CA GLN A 71 -24.44 2.69 2.30
C GLN A 71 -24.34 4.21 2.52
N GLN A 72 -24.07 4.65 3.75
CA GLN A 72 -23.89 6.06 4.04
C GLN A 72 -22.69 6.59 3.25
N PHE A 73 -22.85 7.77 2.65
CA PHE A 73 -21.80 8.47 1.89
C PHE A 73 -21.32 7.78 0.60
N GLY A 74 -22.08 6.81 0.08
CA GLY A 74 -21.79 6.20 -1.23
C GLY A 74 -20.56 5.30 -1.25
N PHE A 75 -20.11 4.81 -0.08
CA PHE A 75 -19.01 3.87 -0.01
C PHE A 75 -19.45 2.49 -0.52
N PRO A 76 -18.66 1.83 -1.40
CA PRO A 76 -19.04 0.51 -1.90
C PRO A 76 -19.09 -0.52 -0.77
N LYS A 77 -20.19 -1.29 -0.69
CA LYS A 77 -20.39 -2.35 0.32
C LYS A 77 -19.27 -3.39 0.31
N GLU A 78 -18.63 -3.60 -0.83
CA GLU A 78 -17.50 -4.52 -1.01
C GLU A 78 -16.21 -4.06 -0.31
N TYR A 79 -16.13 -2.81 0.14
CA TYR A 79 -14.98 -2.27 0.86
C TYR A 79 -15.34 -1.84 2.30
N ASP A 80 -16.60 -2.02 2.71
CA ASP A 80 -17.16 -1.58 3.98
C ASP A 80 -16.80 -2.54 5.12
N CYS A 81 -15.77 -2.14 5.87
CA CYS A 81 -15.24 -2.77 7.05
C CYS A 81 -14.90 -4.25 6.89
N ILE A 82 -14.08 -4.54 5.86
CA ILE A 82 -13.61 -5.89 5.54
C ILE A 82 -12.09 -5.99 5.56
N THR A 83 -11.57 -7.23 5.59
CA THR A 83 -10.14 -7.49 5.39
C THR A 83 -9.70 -7.09 3.98
N THR A 84 -8.57 -6.39 3.89
CA THR A 84 -7.82 -6.20 2.64
C THR A 84 -6.52 -6.98 2.71
N GLU A 85 -6.19 -7.73 1.67
CA GLU A 85 -4.99 -8.58 1.65
C GLU A 85 -4.36 -8.69 0.27
N CYS A 86 -3.03 -8.84 0.26
CA CYS A 86 -2.25 -9.18 -0.92
C CYS A 86 -1.29 -10.32 -0.56
N LYS A 87 -1.63 -11.53 -1.02
CA LYS A 87 -0.85 -12.76 -0.79
C LYS A 87 0.15 -13.07 -1.90
N PHE A 88 0.00 -12.43 -3.07
CA PHE A 88 0.87 -12.69 -4.21
C PHE A 88 2.28 -12.15 -3.97
N ASP A 89 3.29 -13.01 -4.06
CA ASP A 89 4.69 -12.58 -3.95
C ASP A 89 5.23 -12.04 -5.26
N PHE A 90 5.20 -10.71 -5.39
CA PHE A 90 5.71 -10.01 -6.57
C PHE A 90 7.21 -10.16 -6.80
N ARG A 91 8.00 -10.55 -5.80
CA ARG A 91 9.47 -10.68 -5.96
C ARG A 91 9.83 -11.79 -6.94
N ASN A 92 8.99 -12.83 -7.05
CA ASN A 92 9.23 -13.99 -7.90
C ASN A 92 9.12 -13.69 -9.40
N ASN A 93 8.26 -12.75 -9.78
CA ASN A 93 7.96 -12.44 -11.18
C ASN A 93 7.96 -10.94 -11.47
N CYS A 94 8.68 -10.16 -10.66
CA CYS A 94 8.73 -8.71 -10.79
C CYS A 94 9.24 -8.33 -12.19
N PRO A 95 8.62 -7.38 -12.91
CA PRO A 95 9.16 -6.87 -14.17
C PRO A 95 10.59 -6.36 -13.99
N ASP A 96 11.47 -6.60 -14.97
CA ASP A 96 12.91 -6.31 -14.81
C ASP A 96 13.19 -4.86 -14.43
N ARG A 97 12.44 -3.91 -15.00
CA ARG A 97 12.54 -2.47 -14.72
C ARG A 97 12.19 -2.10 -13.27
N LEU A 98 11.55 -2.99 -12.54
CA LEU A 98 11.02 -2.76 -11.19
C LEU A 98 11.78 -3.54 -10.11
N LYS A 99 12.72 -4.42 -10.50
CA LYS A 99 13.43 -5.27 -9.54
C LYS A 99 14.42 -4.46 -8.71
N LYS A 100 14.31 -4.54 -7.38
CA LYS A 100 15.39 -4.19 -6.47
C LYS A 100 16.15 -5.45 -6.07
N TRP A 101 17.41 -5.52 -6.50
CA TRP A 101 18.30 -6.65 -6.22
C TRP A 101 19.18 -6.41 -5.00
N LYS A 102 19.45 -7.48 -4.26
CA LYS A 102 20.50 -7.54 -3.24
C LYS A 102 20.99 -8.98 -3.11
N ASN A 103 22.30 -9.18 -3.12
CA ASN A 103 22.92 -10.50 -2.91
C ASN A 103 22.33 -11.62 -3.80
N GLY A 104 22.09 -11.33 -5.09
CA GLY A 104 21.57 -12.30 -6.06
C GLY A 104 20.07 -12.65 -5.93
N LYS A 105 19.30 -11.95 -5.08
CA LYS A 105 17.84 -12.11 -4.95
C LYS A 105 17.12 -10.77 -5.17
N VAL A 106 15.89 -10.85 -5.68
CA VAL A 106 14.97 -9.71 -5.71
C VAL A 106 14.38 -9.53 -4.31
N ILE A 107 14.73 -8.45 -3.64
CA ILE A 107 14.30 -8.16 -2.25
C ILE A 107 13.04 -7.30 -2.19
N SER A 108 12.75 -6.57 -3.26
CA SER A 108 11.57 -5.72 -3.41
C SER A 108 11.24 -5.56 -4.89
N CYS A 109 9.96 -5.43 -5.20
CA CYS A 109 9.45 -5.06 -6.51
C CYS A 109 8.92 -3.63 -6.41
N LEU A 110 9.69 -2.68 -6.93
CA LEU A 110 9.39 -1.25 -6.86
C LEU A 110 8.15 -0.92 -7.68
N SER A 111 7.43 0.13 -7.30
CA SER A 111 6.40 0.68 -8.16
C SER A 111 7.02 1.33 -9.40
N ALA A 112 6.22 1.56 -10.43
CA ALA A 112 6.67 2.31 -11.59
C ALA A 112 7.11 3.75 -11.22
N CYS A 113 6.42 4.38 -10.25
CA CYS A 113 6.82 5.71 -9.76
C CYS A 113 8.19 5.66 -9.10
N THR A 114 8.41 4.74 -8.17
CA THR A 114 9.69 4.65 -7.43
C THR A 114 10.86 4.24 -8.32
N ALA A 115 10.64 3.35 -9.28
CA ALA A 115 11.71 2.86 -10.14
C ALA A 115 12.08 3.80 -11.29
N ILE A 116 11.08 4.49 -11.87
CA ILE A 116 11.25 5.28 -13.09
C ILE A 116 11.29 6.78 -12.79
N ASP A 117 10.65 7.22 -11.69
CA ASP A 117 10.57 8.61 -11.24
C ASP A 117 10.03 9.59 -12.30
N ASP A 118 9.04 9.14 -13.07
CA ASP A 118 8.39 9.95 -14.09
C ASP A 118 7.05 10.55 -13.57
N ASP A 119 6.73 11.77 -14.00
CA ASP A 119 5.54 12.50 -13.55
C ASP A 119 4.23 11.77 -13.88
N TYR A 120 4.18 11.00 -14.98
CA TYR A 120 3.00 10.19 -15.33
C TYR A 120 2.79 9.05 -14.32
N PHE A 121 3.85 8.31 -13.98
CA PHE A 121 3.74 7.20 -13.02
C PHE A 121 3.51 7.69 -11.60
N CYS A 122 4.09 8.82 -11.24
CA CYS A 122 3.96 9.41 -9.91
C CYS A 122 2.74 10.33 -9.77
N CYS A 123 1.93 10.49 -10.82
CA CYS A 123 0.77 11.39 -10.85
C CYS A 123 1.13 12.83 -10.39
N ARG A 124 2.22 13.40 -10.90
CA ARG A 124 2.70 14.75 -10.55
C ARG A 124 2.39 15.74 -11.66
N LYS A 125 2.51 17.04 -11.34
CA LYS A 125 2.33 18.16 -12.29
C LYS A 125 1.01 18.06 -13.05
N GLN A 126 1.03 17.98 -14.37
CA GLN A 126 -0.16 17.87 -15.22
C GLN A 126 -0.98 16.58 -14.99
N TYR A 127 -0.44 15.60 -14.27
CA TYR A 127 -1.11 14.35 -13.93
C TYR A 127 -1.64 14.32 -12.49
N ASN A 128 -1.67 15.45 -11.76
CA ASN A 128 -1.97 15.52 -10.33
C ASN A 128 -3.45 15.40 -9.92
N THR A 129 -4.31 14.86 -10.78
CA THR A 129 -5.71 14.57 -10.46
C THR A 129 -6.07 13.16 -10.91
N PRO A 130 -7.11 12.52 -10.33
CA PRO A 130 -7.60 11.22 -10.80
C PRO A 130 -8.02 11.22 -12.28
N GLN A 131 -8.46 12.36 -12.82
CA GLN A 131 -8.87 12.51 -14.21
C GLN A 131 -7.66 12.58 -15.15
N THR A 132 -6.59 13.25 -14.72
CA THR A 132 -5.39 13.45 -15.54
C THR A 132 -4.36 12.34 -15.38
N CYS A 133 -4.27 11.70 -14.21
CA CYS A 133 -3.39 10.54 -14.04
C CYS A 133 -4.02 9.30 -14.67
N GLN A 134 -3.43 8.84 -15.78
CA GLN A 134 -3.89 7.64 -16.48
C GLN A 134 -2.94 6.46 -16.28
N ALA A 135 -2.08 6.49 -15.25
CA ALA A 135 -1.04 5.51 -14.95
C ALA A 135 -1.56 4.05 -14.92
N GLN A 136 -2.80 3.84 -14.47
CA GLN A 136 -3.50 2.56 -14.47
C GLN A 136 -3.63 1.88 -15.84
N ARG A 137 -3.41 2.63 -16.94
CA ARG A 137 -3.40 2.06 -18.30
C ARG A 137 -2.07 1.42 -18.67
N ASN A 138 -1.00 1.68 -17.92
CA ASN A 138 0.33 1.14 -18.19
C ASN A 138 0.50 -0.26 -17.57
N ASP A 139 1.15 -1.15 -18.31
CA ASP A 139 1.34 -2.55 -17.89
C ASP A 139 2.12 -2.71 -16.59
N LEU A 140 3.05 -1.81 -16.28
CA LEU A 140 3.80 -1.86 -15.02
C LEU A 140 2.92 -1.59 -13.79
N VAL A 141 1.90 -0.74 -13.93
CA VAL A 141 0.91 -0.47 -12.88
C VAL A 141 -0.13 -1.59 -12.84
N LYS A 142 -0.64 -1.99 -14.01
CA LYS A 142 -1.58 -3.11 -14.14
C LYS A 142 -1.01 -4.40 -13.56
N TYR A 143 0.29 -4.62 -13.68
CA TYR A 143 0.96 -5.80 -13.13
C TYR A 143 0.63 -6.04 -11.65
N PHE A 144 0.67 -4.99 -10.82
CA PHE A 144 0.28 -5.06 -9.41
C PHE A 144 -1.23 -5.23 -9.26
N LYS A 145 -2.00 -4.40 -9.96
CA LYS A 145 -3.46 -4.36 -9.81
C LYS A 145 -4.14 -5.67 -10.20
N ASP A 146 -3.66 -6.31 -11.27
CA ASP A 146 -4.23 -7.55 -11.79
C ASP A 146 -3.99 -8.75 -10.84
N ARG A 147 -3.00 -8.65 -9.94
CA ARG A 147 -2.62 -9.72 -8.99
C ARG A 147 -3.09 -9.47 -7.56
N CYS A 148 -3.17 -8.20 -7.16
CA CYS A 148 -3.75 -7.79 -5.88
C CYS A 148 -4.75 -6.64 -6.12
N PRO A 149 -6.00 -6.95 -6.54
CA PRO A 149 -6.99 -5.95 -6.91
C PRO A 149 -7.37 -4.98 -5.80
N GLN A 150 -7.20 -5.38 -4.54
CA GLN A 150 -7.50 -4.59 -3.34
C GLN A 150 -6.33 -3.69 -2.90
N MET A 151 -5.12 -3.91 -3.41
CA MET A 151 -3.93 -3.12 -3.06
C MET A 151 -3.83 -1.89 -3.96
N TYR A 152 -3.48 -0.73 -3.39
CA TYR A 152 -3.15 0.45 -4.19
C TYR A 152 -1.96 0.13 -5.09
N SER A 153 -2.13 0.35 -6.39
CA SER A 153 -1.08 0.14 -7.40
C SER A 153 -0.45 1.45 -7.89
N TYR A 154 -1.12 2.58 -7.66
CA TYR A 154 -0.69 3.94 -8.00
C TYR A 154 -1.46 4.97 -7.16
N ALA A 155 -1.10 6.25 -7.22
CA ALA A 155 -1.57 7.28 -6.28
C ALA A 155 -3.09 7.54 -6.25
N PHE A 156 -3.82 7.31 -7.35
CA PHE A 156 -5.27 7.59 -7.43
C PHE A 156 -6.12 6.31 -7.58
N ASP A 157 -5.68 5.20 -6.99
CA ASP A 157 -6.37 3.89 -7.03
C ASP A 157 -7.54 3.76 -6.03
N ASP A 158 -8.13 4.87 -5.60
CA ASP A 158 -9.05 4.93 -4.47
C ASP A 158 -10.29 4.05 -4.64
N LYS A 159 -10.84 4.00 -5.87
CA LYS A 159 -12.10 3.31 -6.16
C LYS A 159 -12.12 1.82 -5.82
N LYS A 160 -10.95 1.18 -5.76
CA LYS A 160 -10.84 -0.28 -5.55
C LYS A 160 -9.92 -0.67 -4.39
N SER A 161 -9.34 0.31 -3.71
CA SER A 161 -8.28 0.08 -2.73
C SER A 161 -8.43 0.85 -1.44
N THR A 162 -9.36 1.80 -1.36
CA THR A 162 -9.74 2.41 -0.07
C THR A 162 -10.77 1.54 0.64
N PHE A 163 -10.52 1.24 1.91
CA PHE A 163 -11.47 0.56 2.79
C PHE A 163 -11.81 1.48 3.96
N ALA A 164 -12.99 1.28 4.54
CA ALA A 164 -13.42 2.11 5.65
C ALA A 164 -14.23 1.31 6.67
N CYS A 165 -13.99 1.56 7.94
CA CYS A 165 -14.79 1.09 9.07
C CYS A 165 -15.30 2.30 9.85
N LYS A 166 -16.40 2.13 10.57
CA LYS A 166 -16.83 3.14 11.53
C LYS A 166 -15.72 3.40 12.55
N GLY A 167 -15.36 4.66 12.72
CA GLY A 167 -14.37 5.11 13.68
C GLY A 167 -14.98 5.16 15.07
N PHE A 168 -14.63 4.19 15.90
CA PHE A 168 -14.96 4.23 17.33
C PHE A 168 -13.91 3.47 18.12
N LYS A 169 -13.78 3.79 19.41
CA LYS A 169 -12.71 3.24 20.29
C LYS A 169 -12.63 1.72 20.36
N GLY A 170 -13.66 1.00 19.92
CA GLY A 170 -13.69 -0.47 19.94
C GLY A 170 -13.14 -1.12 18.67
N THR A 171 -13.00 -0.39 17.56
CA THR A 171 -12.39 -0.93 16.34
C THR A 171 -10.90 -1.13 16.57
N LYS A 172 -10.43 -2.37 16.37
CA LYS A 172 -9.00 -2.71 16.37
C LYS A 172 -8.60 -3.17 14.98
N TYR A 173 -7.31 -3.20 14.71
CA TYR A 173 -6.78 -3.66 13.44
C TYR A 173 -5.61 -4.61 13.67
N THR A 174 -5.62 -5.73 12.97
CA THR A 174 -4.48 -6.63 12.87
C THR A 174 -3.81 -6.42 11.53
N VAL A 175 -2.53 -6.02 11.55
CA VAL A 175 -1.67 -6.05 10.37
C VAL A 175 -0.89 -7.36 10.38
N THR A 176 -0.99 -8.14 9.32
CA THR A 176 -0.25 -9.41 9.19
C THR A 176 0.72 -9.32 8.02
N PHE A 177 1.98 -9.65 8.28
CA PHE A 177 2.99 -9.87 7.25
C PHE A 177 3.02 -11.35 6.89
N CYS A 178 3.08 -11.66 5.60
CA CYS A 178 2.95 -13.03 5.08
C CYS A 178 1.65 -13.75 5.57
N PRO A 179 0.46 -13.14 5.40
CA PRO A 179 -0.82 -13.73 5.79
C PRO A 179 -1.20 -14.99 4.99
#